data_AF-A0A7J3A920-F1
#
_entry.id   AF-A0A7J3A920-F1
#
_cell.length_a   1.000
_cell.length_b   1.000
_cell.length_c   1.000
_cell.angle_alpha   90.00
_cell.angle_beta   90.00
_cell.angle_gamma   90.00
#
_symmetry.space_group_name_H-M   'P 1'
#
loop_
_entity.id
_entity.type
_entity.pdbx_description
1 polymer ?
#
loop_
_entity_poly.entity_id
_entity_poly.type
_entity_poly.pdbx_seq_one_letter_code
_entity_poly.pdbx_strand_id
1 'polypeptide(L)'
;LKRHQEHLQRWKETVTYKRLASAAEHIEQIPLTDYQDYPEMAEFGATLQTLTQQEPKKGGELLADYYSRLSKKIAYLVKDALPYELSMVVKTTGSTGTSKWLVHGEPFWENYRLDCLAIALLACSEKWGETKFKIGDKGLNVVAPIPYLSGWSVKSVIPYIQPVPPLEVADNIPDARKKFYLALRFMEKGEKVVLGGATAALFYLLFRYFTDQTAFFLDLYRSVDFGATKLYFLYRVVKSLIKYRKNVNIFDVLPLKGAMVGGADTKIYCEFFKNTFGIIPLNGYASSEAGLAMLGTPDERLNLIPNLRSTYFEFIDEKGEVVALDEVKKDGVYEAVITPFGSGLVRYKSGDLFKVVKIRDDGMPVFSCEGRKVHVIDVYGYFRLTEGLIAEALAQAGLRNSDKWAVIKQSTPEEHLHFLMEKEWDYSEAEAEKQIFNSLINVSEEFADYVRIFRIKPSQIIKVEYLRKGAFTRYLMRAAKLGLPLGQLKAPKIIPMDRADIFELLRSV
;
A
#
# COMPACT_ATOMS: atom_id res chain seq x y z
N LEU A 1 -25.87 4.68 10.25
CA LEU A 1 -27.10 3.89 10.01
C LEU A 1 -27.94 4.37 8.82
N LYS A 2 -28.43 5.62 8.79
CA LYS A 2 -29.25 6.14 7.67
C LYS A 2 -28.62 5.97 6.27
N ARG A 3 -27.37 6.39 6.09
CA ARG A 3 -26.64 6.22 4.81
C ARG A 3 -26.52 4.76 4.38
N HIS A 4 -26.34 3.86 5.34
CA HIS A 4 -26.26 2.42 5.08
C HIS A 4 -27.61 1.88 4.57
N GLN A 5 -28.72 2.24 5.22
CA GLN A 5 -30.06 1.85 4.79
C GLN A 5 -30.41 2.41 3.41
N GLU A 6 -30.12 3.69 3.15
CA GLU A 6 -30.32 4.33 1.84
C GLU A 6 -29.48 3.64 0.74
N HIS A 7 -28.22 3.32 1.05
CA HIS A 7 -27.35 2.62 0.13
C HIS A 7 -27.87 1.21 -0.18
N LEU A 8 -28.24 0.44 0.85
CA LEU A 8 -28.76 -0.91 0.70
C LEU A 8 -30.07 -0.92 -0.10
N GLN A 9 -30.96 0.04 0.13
CA GLN A 9 -32.23 0.15 -0.60
C GLN A 9 -32.01 0.32 -2.10
N ARG A 10 -31.06 1.20 -2.50
CA ARG A 10 -30.70 1.37 -3.92
C ARG A 10 -29.97 0.15 -4.47
N TRP A 11 -29.10 -0.47 -3.67
CA TRP A 11 -28.37 -1.67 -4.08
C TRP A 11 -29.30 -2.85 -4.40
N LYS A 12 -30.43 -2.97 -3.70
CA LYS A 12 -31.47 -3.96 -4.00
C LYS A 12 -32.12 -3.82 -5.39
N GLU A 13 -31.92 -2.70 -6.09
CA GLU A 13 -32.43 -2.51 -7.45
C GLU A 13 -31.49 -3.12 -8.52
N THR A 14 -30.26 -3.48 -8.13
CA THR A 14 -29.21 -3.94 -9.06
C THR A 14 -29.40 -5.37 -9.54
N VAL A 15 -28.79 -5.69 -10.69
CA VAL A 15 -28.71 -7.08 -11.19
C VAL A 15 -27.90 -7.99 -10.26
N THR A 16 -26.93 -7.44 -9.54
CA THR A 16 -26.13 -8.18 -8.55
C THR A 16 -27.01 -8.67 -7.40
N TYR A 17 -27.90 -7.83 -6.86
CA TYR A 17 -28.87 -8.24 -5.86
C TYR A 17 -29.77 -9.37 -6.36
N LYS A 18 -30.36 -9.21 -7.55
CA LYS A 18 -31.25 -10.21 -8.15
C LYS A 18 -30.56 -11.57 -8.32
N ARG A 19 -29.26 -11.56 -8.63
CA ARG A 19 -28.44 -12.76 -8.81
C ARG A 19 -28.07 -13.44 -7.48
N LEU A 20 -27.64 -12.67 -6.48
CA LEU A 20 -26.97 -13.21 -5.29
C LEU A 20 -27.81 -13.23 -4.02
N ALA A 21 -28.83 -12.37 -3.94
CA ALA A 21 -29.44 -12.04 -2.65
C ALA A 21 -30.92 -11.66 -2.77
N SER A 22 -31.65 -12.14 -3.79
CA SER A 22 -33.04 -11.75 -4.07
C SER A 22 -34.04 -12.00 -2.92
N ALA A 23 -33.70 -12.91 -1.99
CA ALA A 23 -34.48 -13.18 -0.78
C ALA A 23 -33.96 -12.44 0.48
N ALA A 24 -32.87 -11.68 0.38
CA ALA A 24 -32.29 -10.97 1.51
C ALA A 24 -33.03 -9.66 1.78
N GLU A 25 -33.56 -9.55 2.99
CA GLU A 25 -34.17 -8.34 3.54
C GLU A 25 -33.13 -7.49 4.29
N HIS A 26 -32.18 -8.13 4.95
CA HIS A 26 -31.12 -7.51 5.74
C HIS A 26 -29.73 -7.81 5.16
N ILE A 27 -28.73 -6.98 5.49
CA ILE A 27 -27.38 -7.13 4.93
C ILE A 27 -26.76 -8.47 5.33
N GLU A 28 -26.99 -8.92 6.56
CA GLU A 28 -26.43 -10.13 7.15
C GLU A 28 -26.86 -11.41 6.39
N GLN A 29 -27.99 -11.33 5.66
CA GLN A 29 -28.53 -12.41 4.82
C GLN A 29 -27.91 -12.46 3.42
N ILE A 30 -27.23 -11.39 2.99
CA ILE A 30 -26.51 -11.35 1.71
C ILE A 30 -25.26 -12.22 1.86
N PRO A 31 -24.92 -13.13 0.92
CA PRO A 31 -23.69 -13.88 1.01
C PRO A 31 -22.46 -12.95 0.97
N LEU A 32 -21.36 -13.37 1.60
CA LEU A 32 -20.07 -12.72 1.41
C LEU A 32 -19.70 -12.75 -0.07
N THR A 33 -19.27 -11.61 -0.62
CA THR A 33 -18.92 -11.51 -2.05
C THR A 33 -17.42 -11.37 -2.27
N ASP A 34 -16.97 -11.67 -3.48
CA ASP A 34 -15.67 -11.29 -4.00
C ASP A 34 -15.76 -10.83 -5.46
N TYR A 35 -14.63 -10.61 -6.12
CA TYR A 35 -14.62 -9.99 -7.45
C TYR A 35 -15.33 -10.83 -8.53
N GLN A 36 -15.42 -12.16 -8.37
CA GLN A 36 -16.07 -13.03 -9.35
C GLN A 36 -17.58 -12.81 -9.41
N ASP A 37 -18.16 -12.26 -8.34
CA ASP A 37 -19.58 -11.97 -8.22
C ASP A 37 -20.03 -10.72 -9.02
N TYR A 38 -19.08 -10.01 -9.65
CA TYR A 38 -19.30 -8.77 -10.39
C TYR A 38 -18.82 -8.86 -11.86
N PRO A 39 -19.34 -9.80 -12.67
CA PRO A 39 -18.94 -9.99 -14.06
C PRO A 39 -19.12 -8.72 -14.92
N GLU A 40 -20.09 -7.86 -14.60
CA GLU A 40 -20.32 -6.59 -15.29
C GLU A 40 -19.11 -5.65 -15.16
N MET A 41 -18.43 -5.65 -14.00
CA MET A 41 -17.20 -4.87 -13.81
C MET A 41 -16.03 -5.46 -14.59
N ALA A 42 -15.95 -6.80 -14.68
CA ALA A 42 -14.93 -7.48 -15.47
C ALA A 42 -15.09 -7.22 -16.97
N GLU A 43 -16.31 -7.30 -17.49
CA GLU A 43 -16.66 -6.99 -18.89
C GLU A 43 -16.36 -5.52 -19.21
N PHE A 44 -16.76 -4.60 -18.33
CA PHE A 44 -16.45 -3.18 -18.45
C PHE A 44 -14.93 -2.95 -18.52
N GLY A 45 -14.16 -3.59 -17.64
CA GLY A 45 -12.71 -3.49 -17.61
C GLY A 45 -12.02 -3.99 -18.87
N ALA A 46 -12.46 -5.15 -19.39
CA ALA A 46 -11.95 -5.71 -20.64
C ALA A 46 -12.26 -4.80 -21.84
N THR A 47 -13.48 -4.28 -21.91
CA THR A 47 -13.91 -3.36 -22.97
C THR A 47 -13.14 -2.04 -22.90
N LEU A 48 -12.97 -1.48 -21.70
CA LEU A 48 -12.20 -0.26 -21.49
C LEU A 48 -10.74 -0.45 -21.90
N GLN A 49 -10.14 -1.60 -21.59
CA GLN A 49 -8.78 -1.91 -22.01
C GLN A 49 -8.65 -1.92 -23.53
N THR A 50 -9.60 -2.51 -24.25
CA THR A 50 -9.65 -2.46 -25.72
C THR A 50 -9.80 -1.03 -26.24
N LEU A 51 -10.70 -0.23 -25.66
CA LEU A 51 -10.89 1.17 -26.04
C LEU A 51 -9.63 2.01 -25.81
N THR A 52 -8.87 1.76 -24.74
CA THR A 52 -7.62 2.50 -24.49
C THR A 52 -6.53 2.23 -25.52
N GLN A 53 -6.63 1.13 -26.27
CA GLN A 53 -5.73 0.81 -27.39
C GLN A 53 -6.20 1.44 -28.70
N GLN A 54 -7.51 1.54 -28.90
CA GLN A 54 -8.13 2.06 -30.13
C GLN A 54 -8.20 3.59 -30.14
N GLU A 55 -8.44 4.20 -28.99
CA GLU A 55 -8.64 5.64 -28.85
C GLU A 55 -7.63 6.23 -27.86
N PRO A 56 -6.40 6.55 -28.31
CA PRO A 56 -5.38 7.07 -27.41
C PRO A 56 -5.76 8.45 -26.84
N LYS A 57 -5.07 8.81 -25.75
CA LYS A 57 -5.22 10.11 -25.10
C LYS A 57 -4.93 11.26 -26.06
N LYS A 58 -5.78 12.28 -26.08
CA LYS A 58 -5.59 13.48 -26.90
C LYS A 58 -4.45 14.35 -26.34
N GLY A 59 -3.84 15.18 -27.20
CA GLY A 59 -2.83 16.14 -26.75
C GLY A 59 -3.39 17.07 -25.66
N GLY A 60 -2.71 17.14 -24.51
CA GLY A 60 -3.11 17.98 -23.37
C GLY A 60 -4.25 17.42 -22.51
N GLU A 61 -4.87 16.30 -22.88
CA GLU A 61 -5.93 15.65 -22.08
C GLU A 61 -5.33 15.05 -20.80
N LEU A 62 -5.96 15.31 -19.65
CA LEU A 62 -5.57 14.68 -18.38
C LEU A 62 -6.06 13.23 -18.33
N LEU A 63 -5.42 12.38 -17.51
CA LEU A 63 -5.84 10.98 -17.43
C LEU A 63 -7.25 10.83 -16.85
N ALA A 64 -7.65 11.72 -15.94
CA ALA A 64 -9.03 11.76 -15.43
C ALA A 64 -10.05 11.97 -16.56
N ASP A 65 -9.79 12.93 -17.45
CA ASP A 65 -10.69 13.28 -18.56
C ASP A 65 -10.68 12.19 -19.62
N TYR A 66 -9.51 11.62 -19.90
CA TYR A 66 -9.33 10.48 -20.79
C TYR A 66 -10.17 9.27 -20.38
N TYR A 67 -10.01 8.81 -19.14
CA TYR A 67 -10.76 7.68 -18.63
C TYR A 67 -12.25 8.02 -18.51
N SER A 68 -12.62 9.22 -18.04
CA SER A 68 -14.03 9.64 -18.00
C SER A 68 -14.69 9.59 -19.38
N ARG A 69 -14.02 10.10 -20.42
CA ARG A 69 -14.52 10.08 -21.80
C ARG A 69 -14.75 8.67 -22.32
N LEU A 70 -13.78 7.76 -22.11
CA LEU A 70 -13.93 6.37 -22.57
C LEU A 70 -15.00 5.64 -21.76
N SER A 71 -14.99 5.77 -20.44
CA SER A 71 -15.94 5.12 -19.55
C SER A 71 -17.39 5.53 -19.80
N LYS A 72 -17.65 6.80 -20.16
CA LYS A 72 -19.00 7.25 -20.54
C LYS A 72 -19.58 6.52 -21.75
N LYS A 73 -18.74 6.14 -22.73
CA LYS A 73 -19.19 5.41 -23.94
C LYS A 73 -19.72 4.02 -23.62
N ILE A 74 -19.19 3.40 -22.57
CA ILE A 74 -19.48 2.01 -22.17
C ILE A 74 -20.18 1.93 -20.82
N ALA A 75 -20.68 3.04 -20.28
CA ALA A 75 -21.37 3.09 -18.99
C ALA A 75 -22.62 2.20 -18.95
N TYR A 76 -23.23 1.92 -20.11
CA TYR A 76 -24.37 1.02 -20.24
C TYR A 76 -24.07 -0.40 -19.76
N LEU A 77 -22.81 -0.86 -19.80
CA LEU A 77 -22.41 -2.20 -19.34
C LEU A 77 -22.59 -2.39 -17.82
N VAL A 78 -22.54 -1.30 -17.06
CA VAL A 78 -22.59 -1.33 -15.59
C VAL A 78 -23.78 -0.57 -15.01
N LYS A 79 -24.65 -0.03 -15.88
CA LYS A 79 -25.79 0.80 -15.48
C LYS A 79 -26.70 0.09 -14.48
N ASP A 80 -27.02 -1.17 -14.74
CA ASP A 80 -27.94 -1.94 -13.89
C ASP A 80 -27.20 -2.68 -12.75
N ALA A 81 -25.86 -2.66 -12.75
CA ALA A 81 -25.01 -3.23 -11.70
C ALA A 81 -24.61 -2.22 -10.64
N LEU A 82 -24.72 -0.91 -10.94
CA LEU A 82 -24.41 0.16 -10.00
C LEU A 82 -25.69 0.75 -9.41
N PRO A 83 -25.76 0.98 -8.08
CA PRO A 83 -26.89 1.67 -7.45
C PRO A 83 -26.94 3.18 -7.73
N TYR A 84 -25.96 3.72 -8.44
CA TYR A 84 -25.77 5.14 -8.73
C TYR A 84 -25.12 5.33 -10.10
N GLU A 85 -25.19 6.54 -10.65
CA GLU A 85 -24.52 6.89 -11.90
C GLU A 85 -23.00 6.70 -11.81
N LEU A 86 -22.42 6.06 -12.83
CA LEU A 86 -20.98 5.83 -12.94
C LEU A 86 -20.20 7.14 -12.89
N SER A 87 -19.31 7.28 -11.91
CA SER A 87 -18.49 8.48 -11.74
C SER A 87 -16.99 8.20 -11.69
N MET A 88 -16.59 6.99 -11.32
CA MET A 88 -15.18 6.68 -11.07
C MET A 88 -14.85 5.28 -11.57
N VAL A 89 -13.70 5.15 -12.24
CA VAL A 89 -13.16 3.88 -12.69
C VAL A 89 -11.77 3.69 -12.13
N VAL A 90 -11.55 2.56 -11.49
CA VAL A 90 -10.33 2.27 -10.76
C VAL A 90 -9.77 0.93 -11.21
N LYS A 91 -8.47 0.89 -11.50
CA LYS A 91 -7.75 -0.36 -11.73
C LYS A 91 -6.95 -0.71 -10.48
N THR A 92 -7.07 -1.94 -9.98
CA THR A 92 -6.20 -2.41 -8.90
C THR A 92 -4.79 -2.64 -9.43
N THR A 93 -3.80 -2.46 -8.57
CA THR A 93 -2.40 -2.71 -8.90
C THR A 93 -2.12 -4.19 -9.16
N GLY A 94 -2.96 -5.10 -8.69
CA GLY A 94 -2.77 -6.55 -8.81
C GLY A 94 -1.59 -7.07 -8.00
N SER A 95 -1.11 -6.37 -6.96
CA SER A 95 0.09 -6.74 -6.17
C SER A 95 0.15 -8.20 -5.73
N THR A 96 -1.00 -8.88 -5.65
CA THR A 96 -1.16 -10.26 -5.20
C THR A 96 -1.86 -11.18 -6.21
N GLY A 97 -1.99 -10.78 -7.47
CA GLY A 97 -2.73 -11.55 -8.48
C GLY A 97 -3.03 -10.75 -9.75
N THR A 98 -4.19 -11.01 -10.38
CA THR A 98 -4.62 -10.25 -11.56
C THR A 98 -5.15 -8.87 -11.16
N SER A 99 -4.85 -7.86 -11.98
CA SER A 99 -5.47 -6.54 -11.82
C SER A 99 -6.98 -6.65 -12.06
N LYS A 100 -7.75 -6.04 -11.16
CA LYS A 100 -9.20 -5.94 -11.21
C LYS A 100 -9.60 -4.55 -11.71
N TRP A 101 -10.69 -4.46 -12.44
CA TRP A 101 -11.30 -3.19 -12.81
C TRP A 101 -12.55 -3.00 -11.96
N LEU A 102 -12.63 -1.86 -11.28
CA LEU A 102 -13.70 -1.51 -10.39
C LEU A 102 -14.35 -0.23 -10.92
N VAL A 103 -15.66 -0.16 -10.77
CA VAL A 103 -16.45 1.00 -11.11
C VAL A 103 -17.25 1.43 -9.90
N HIS A 104 -17.31 2.74 -9.67
CA HIS A 104 -18.03 3.32 -8.55
C HIS A 104 -18.89 4.48 -9.00
N GLY A 105 -19.99 4.66 -8.27
CA GLY A 105 -20.93 5.74 -8.51
C GLY A 105 -20.50 7.06 -7.90
N GLU A 106 -21.26 8.11 -8.22
CA GLU A 106 -21.01 9.49 -7.75
C GLU A 106 -20.80 9.61 -6.22
N PRO A 107 -21.62 8.99 -5.33
CA PRO A 107 -21.42 9.16 -3.89
C PRO A 107 -20.08 8.60 -3.39
N PHE A 108 -19.55 7.56 -4.04
CA PHE A 108 -18.24 7.01 -3.70
C PHE A 108 -17.14 8.00 -4.04
N TRP A 109 -17.21 8.62 -5.23
CA TRP A 109 -16.25 9.64 -5.64
C TRP A 109 -16.28 10.85 -4.70
N GLU A 110 -17.47 11.33 -4.35
CA GLU A 110 -17.60 12.48 -3.44
C GLU A 110 -17.11 12.14 -2.02
N ASN A 111 -17.44 10.95 -1.52
CA ASN A 111 -16.87 10.45 -0.28
C ASN A 111 -15.33 10.44 -0.35
N TYR A 112 -14.76 9.80 -1.37
CA TYR A 112 -13.32 9.67 -1.52
C TYR A 112 -12.60 11.02 -1.63
N ARG A 113 -13.18 11.98 -2.35
CA ARG A 113 -12.64 13.35 -2.49
C ARG A 113 -12.58 14.08 -1.15
N LEU A 114 -13.66 14.00 -0.38
CA LEU A 114 -13.71 14.59 0.96
C LEU A 114 -12.77 13.88 1.94
N ASP A 115 -12.66 12.56 1.85
CA ASP A 115 -11.75 11.76 2.68
C ASP A 115 -10.28 12.09 2.39
N CYS A 116 -9.90 12.29 1.13
CA CYS A 116 -8.55 12.71 0.74
C CYS A 116 -8.18 14.10 1.28
N LEU A 117 -9.14 15.03 1.31
CA LEU A 117 -8.94 16.32 1.94
C LEU A 117 -8.83 16.20 3.47
N ALA A 118 -9.71 15.41 4.09
CA ALA A 118 -9.71 15.19 5.53
C ALA A 118 -8.39 14.58 5.99
N ILE A 119 -7.87 13.55 5.32
CA ILE A 119 -6.61 12.93 5.72
C ILE A 119 -5.41 13.86 5.53
N ALA A 120 -5.43 14.75 4.51
CA ALA A 120 -4.40 15.78 4.35
C ALA A 120 -4.41 16.79 5.50
N LEU A 121 -5.60 17.21 5.95
CA LEU A 121 -5.78 18.08 7.11
C LEU A 121 -5.26 17.40 8.39
N LEU A 122 -5.73 16.18 8.68
CA LEU A 122 -5.36 15.42 9.87
C LEU A 122 -3.88 15.07 9.92
N ALA A 123 -3.26 14.78 8.77
CA ALA A 123 -1.82 14.52 8.70
C ALA A 123 -1.01 15.74 9.15
N CYS A 124 -1.54 16.94 8.97
CA CYS A 124 -0.94 18.22 9.37
C CYS A 124 -1.44 18.75 10.73
N SER A 125 -2.20 17.96 11.47
CA SER A 125 -2.76 18.31 12.79
C SER A 125 -2.08 17.50 13.89
N GLU A 126 -1.57 18.15 14.94
CA GLU A 126 -1.04 17.43 16.11
C GLU A 126 -2.14 17.13 17.13
N LYS A 127 -3.17 17.99 17.17
CA LYS A 127 -4.37 17.83 18.01
C LYS A 127 -5.64 18.12 17.21
N TRP A 128 -6.79 17.72 17.76
CA TRP A 128 -8.09 18.12 17.23
C TRP A 128 -8.29 19.63 17.32
N GLY A 129 -8.93 20.21 16.30
CA GLY A 129 -9.25 21.65 16.25
C GLY A 129 -8.16 22.55 15.66
N GLU A 130 -6.98 22.02 15.34
CA GLU A 130 -5.89 22.76 14.70
C GLU A 130 -5.41 22.07 13.42
N THR A 131 -4.76 22.81 12.52
CA THR A 131 -4.03 22.23 11.39
C THR A 131 -2.96 23.20 10.89
N LYS A 132 -1.79 22.69 10.49
CA LYS A 132 -0.73 23.46 9.81
C LYS A 132 -0.96 23.53 8.29
N PHE A 133 -1.93 22.77 7.78
CA PHE A 133 -2.32 22.74 6.38
C PHE A 133 -2.77 24.12 5.90
N LYS A 134 -2.37 24.50 4.69
CA LYS A 134 -2.81 25.73 4.03
C LYS A 134 -3.18 25.42 2.58
N ILE A 135 -4.21 26.11 2.07
CA ILE A 135 -4.54 26.07 0.64
C ILE A 135 -3.34 26.57 -0.15
N GLY A 136 -2.98 25.84 -1.21
CA GLY A 136 -1.80 26.10 -2.02
C GLY A 136 -0.53 25.41 -1.52
N ASP A 137 -0.60 24.66 -0.41
CA ASP A 137 0.52 23.84 0.05
C ASP A 137 0.97 22.86 -1.05
N LYS A 138 2.29 22.67 -1.14
CA LYS A 138 2.93 21.84 -2.15
C LYS A 138 3.00 20.38 -1.70
N GLY A 139 2.27 19.51 -2.40
CA GLY A 139 2.12 18.10 -2.10
C GLY A 139 2.97 17.20 -3.00
N LEU A 140 3.56 16.14 -2.45
CA LEU A 140 4.33 15.17 -3.23
C LEU A 140 3.44 14.40 -4.23
N ASN A 141 3.79 14.41 -5.52
CA ASN A 141 3.09 13.67 -6.58
C ASN A 141 4.00 12.64 -7.27
N VAL A 142 4.21 11.52 -6.59
CA VAL A 142 5.02 10.38 -7.10
C VAL A 142 4.22 9.07 -7.15
N VAL A 143 2.92 9.16 -6.88
CA VAL A 143 2.00 8.02 -6.84
C VAL A 143 1.61 7.53 -8.23
N ALA A 144 1.01 6.34 -8.30
CA ALA A 144 0.51 5.79 -9.55
C ALA A 144 -0.58 6.71 -10.13
N PRO A 145 -0.53 7.05 -11.43
CA PRO A 145 -1.51 7.96 -12.03
C PRO A 145 -2.86 7.26 -12.26
N ILE A 146 -3.89 8.01 -12.69
CA ILE A 146 -5.18 7.43 -13.06
C ILE A 146 -4.95 6.39 -14.19
N PRO A 147 -5.53 5.18 -14.12
CA PRO A 147 -6.74 4.80 -13.39
C PRO A 147 -6.50 4.18 -12.01
N TYR A 148 -5.32 4.28 -11.42
CA TYR A 148 -5.10 3.80 -10.05
C TYR A 148 -5.75 4.76 -9.03
N LEU A 149 -6.26 4.21 -7.92
CA LEU A 149 -6.89 4.98 -6.85
C LEU A 149 -6.01 6.13 -6.35
N SER A 150 -4.71 5.91 -6.24
CA SER A 150 -3.74 6.93 -5.83
C SER A 150 -3.65 8.11 -6.78
N GLY A 151 -3.92 7.92 -8.07
CA GLY A 151 -3.94 9.02 -9.03
C GLY A 151 -5.19 9.87 -8.87
N TRP A 152 -6.32 9.19 -8.59
CA TRP A 152 -7.56 9.85 -8.23
C TRP A 152 -7.45 10.66 -6.93
N SER A 153 -6.65 10.21 -5.96
CA SER A 153 -6.40 10.97 -4.72
C SER A 153 -5.76 12.33 -5.02
N VAL A 154 -4.78 12.38 -5.91
CA VAL A 154 -4.14 13.64 -6.33
C VAL A 154 -5.15 14.53 -7.05
N LYS A 155 -5.93 13.99 -7.99
CA LYS A 155 -6.97 14.75 -8.72
C LYS A 155 -8.00 15.36 -7.76
N SER A 156 -8.34 14.64 -6.69
CA SER A 156 -9.37 15.03 -5.73
C SER A 156 -9.03 16.29 -4.91
N VAL A 157 -7.73 16.57 -4.74
CA VAL A 157 -7.23 17.66 -3.88
C VAL A 157 -6.61 18.83 -4.65
N ILE A 158 -6.62 18.80 -5.99
CA ILE A 158 -6.05 19.87 -6.84
C ILE A 158 -6.55 21.28 -6.49
N PRO A 159 -7.83 21.51 -6.15
CA PRO A 159 -8.27 22.84 -5.75
C PRO A 159 -7.57 23.40 -4.50
N TYR A 160 -6.94 22.54 -3.70
CA TYR A 160 -6.40 22.87 -2.37
C TYR A 160 -4.89 22.64 -2.25
N ILE A 161 -4.32 21.73 -3.03
CA ILE A 161 -2.91 21.30 -2.95
C ILE A 161 -2.26 21.46 -4.32
N GLN A 162 -1.05 22.02 -4.35
CA GLN A 162 -0.23 22.10 -5.55
C GLN A 162 0.65 20.84 -5.68
N PRO A 163 0.37 19.92 -6.61
CA PRO A 163 1.17 18.71 -6.76
C PRO A 163 2.58 19.03 -7.30
N VAL A 164 3.58 18.35 -6.74
CA VAL A 164 4.98 18.44 -7.16
C VAL A 164 5.49 17.04 -7.54
N PRO A 165 5.73 16.75 -8.84
CA PRO A 165 5.50 17.61 -10.00
C PRO A 165 4.00 17.88 -10.28
N PRO A 166 3.68 18.93 -11.06
CA PRO A 166 2.30 19.25 -11.48
C PRO A 166 1.60 18.06 -12.15
N LEU A 167 0.28 17.96 -12.00
CA LEU A 167 -0.50 16.83 -12.52
C LEU A 167 -0.33 16.69 -14.03
N GLU A 168 -0.35 17.82 -14.75
CA GLU A 168 -0.24 17.91 -16.21
C GLU A 168 1.08 17.31 -16.73
N VAL A 169 2.14 17.39 -15.93
CA VAL A 169 3.44 16.80 -16.27
C VAL A 169 3.49 15.34 -15.85
N ALA A 170 3.02 15.05 -14.63
CA ALA A 170 3.03 13.71 -14.05
C ALA A 170 2.18 12.69 -14.84
N ASP A 171 1.00 13.11 -15.32
CA ASP A 171 0.04 12.29 -16.07
C ASP A 171 0.55 11.87 -17.45
N ASN A 172 1.60 12.52 -17.94
CA ASN A 172 2.25 12.19 -19.20
C ASN A 172 3.44 11.22 -19.02
N ILE A 173 3.68 10.75 -17.79
CA ILE A 173 4.80 9.86 -17.48
C ILE A 173 4.28 8.55 -16.89
N PRO A 174 4.11 7.50 -17.72
CA PRO A 174 3.69 6.18 -17.26
C PRO A 174 4.74 5.48 -16.38
N ASP A 175 6.04 5.75 -16.63
CA ASP A 175 7.14 5.13 -15.88
C ASP A 175 7.32 5.80 -14.51
N ALA A 176 7.05 5.03 -13.47
CA ALA A 176 7.19 5.39 -12.06
C ALA A 176 8.55 5.98 -11.68
N ARG A 177 9.63 5.40 -12.22
CA ARG A 177 11.01 5.87 -11.94
C ARG A 177 11.23 7.22 -12.56
N LYS A 178 10.79 7.43 -13.81
CA LYS A 178 10.86 8.74 -14.48
C LYS A 178 10.09 9.79 -13.68
N LYS A 179 8.91 9.45 -13.14
CA LYS A 179 8.11 10.33 -12.29
C LYS A 179 8.83 10.67 -10.96
N PHE A 180 9.44 9.67 -10.32
CA PHE A 180 10.27 9.88 -9.12
C PHE A 180 11.45 10.83 -9.39
N TYR A 181 12.24 10.57 -10.44
CA TYR A 181 13.36 11.46 -10.81
C TYR A 181 12.90 12.85 -11.25
N LEU A 182 11.71 12.97 -11.84
CA LEU A 182 11.14 14.27 -12.13
C LEU A 182 10.84 15.04 -10.84
N ALA A 183 10.21 14.40 -9.84
CA ALA A 183 9.97 15.03 -8.55
C ALA A 183 11.27 15.51 -7.89
N LEU A 184 12.32 14.68 -7.93
CA LEU A 184 13.66 15.05 -7.47
C LEU A 184 14.19 16.30 -8.18
N ARG A 185 14.03 16.41 -9.50
CA ARG A 185 14.46 17.60 -10.26
C ARG A 185 13.69 18.87 -9.89
N PHE A 186 12.38 18.78 -9.64
CA PHE A 186 11.60 19.92 -9.17
C PHE A 186 12.11 20.38 -7.81
N MET A 187 12.33 19.43 -6.89
CA MET A 187 12.87 19.71 -5.56
C MET A 187 14.30 20.29 -5.60
N GLU A 188 15.18 19.77 -6.47
CA GLU A 188 16.52 20.32 -6.70
C GLU A 188 16.51 21.76 -7.24
N LYS A 189 15.44 22.15 -7.96
CA LYS A 189 15.24 23.52 -8.47
C LYS A 189 14.65 24.47 -7.42
N GLY A 190 14.40 24.01 -6.19
CA GLY A 190 13.94 24.82 -5.06
C GLY A 190 12.46 24.64 -4.72
N GLU A 191 11.75 23.71 -5.36
CA GLU A 191 10.39 23.36 -4.94
C GLU A 191 10.40 22.67 -3.59
N LYS A 192 9.67 23.24 -2.62
CA LYS A 192 9.58 22.69 -1.26
C LYS A 192 8.29 21.90 -1.12
N VAL A 193 8.41 20.63 -0.75
CA VAL A 193 7.26 19.75 -0.52
C VAL A 193 6.95 19.73 0.97
N VAL A 194 5.72 20.09 1.33
CA VAL A 194 5.29 20.25 2.74
C VAL A 194 4.30 19.18 3.18
N LEU A 195 3.76 18.39 2.26
CA LEU A 195 2.97 17.21 2.59
C LEU A 195 3.07 16.15 1.50
N GLY A 196 2.72 14.90 1.81
CA GLY A 196 2.70 13.84 0.81
C GLY A 196 2.07 12.56 1.31
N GLY A 197 1.50 11.80 0.37
CA GLY A 197 1.03 10.43 0.58
C GLY A 197 1.91 9.44 -0.17
N ALA A 198 2.62 8.57 0.55
CA ALA A 198 3.47 7.54 -0.04
C ALA A 198 3.82 6.43 0.96
N THR A 199 4.49 5.38 0.49
CA THR A 199 5.07 4.39 1.40
C THR A 199 6.19 5.02 2.24
N ALA A 200 6.38 4.53 3.46
CA ALA A 200 7.43 5.04 4.35
C ALA A 200 8.84 4.89 3.74
N ALA A 201 9.09 3.77 3.04
CA ALA A 201 10.32 3.53 2.30
C ALA A 201 10.60 4.61 1.23
N LEU A 202 9.57 5.18 0.61
CA LEU A 202 9.77 6.24 -0.39
C LEU A 202 10.25 7.55 0.25
N PHE A 203 9.73 7.90 1.43
CA PHE A 203 10.23 9.05 2.20
C PHE A 203 11.67 8.82 2.66
N TYR A 204 12.01 7.60 3.06
CA TYR A 204 13.40 7.22 3.38
C TYR A 204 14.32 7.35 2.15
N LEU A 205 13.86 6.93 0.97
CA LEU A 205 14.60 7.07 -0.28
C LEU A 205 14.84 8.54 -0.65
N LEU A 206 13.81 9.38 -0.49
CA LEU A 206 13.93 10.83 -0.70
C LEU A 206 14.94 11.45 0.27
N PHE A 207 14.87 11.09 1.56
CA PHE A 207 15.84 11.52 2.55
C PHE A 207 17.26 11.16 2.12
N ARG A 208 17.53 9.88 1.84
CA ARG A 208 18.86 9.42 1.40
C ARG A 208 19.35 10.16 0.14
N TYR A 209 18.46 10.42 -0.82
CA TYR A 209 18.82 11.17 -2.02
C TYR A 209 19.32 12.59 -1.71
N PHE A 210 18.75 13.29 -0.74
CA PHE A 210 19.13 14.67 -0.44
C PHE A 210 20.27 14.76 0.57
N THR A 211 20.31 13.89 1.57
CA THR A 211 21.26 13.97 2.68
C THR A 211 22.52 13.13 2.49
N ASP A 212 22.46 12.04 1.70
CA ASP A 212 23.60 11.16 1.42
C ASP A 212 23.61 10.69 -0.04
N GLN A 213 23.86 11.63 -0.95
CA GLN A 213 23.91 11.36 -2.39
C GLN A 213 24.97 10.32 -2.75
N THR A 214 26.11 10.32 -2.07
CA THR A 214 27.21 9.41 -2.39
C THR A 214 26.82 7.97 -2.10
N ALA A 215 26.31 7.67 -0.90
CA ALA A 215 25.86 6.31 -0.61
C ALA A 215 24.66 5.90 -1.47
N PHE A 216 23.72 6.82 -1.72
CA PHE A 216 22.57 6.59 -2.58
C PHE A 216 23.00 6.16 -4.00
N PHE A 217 23.86 6.95 -4.67
CA PHE A 217 24.31 6.61 -6.03
C PHE A 217 25.28 5.45 -6.06
N LEU A 218 26.05 5.23 -5.01
CA LEU A 218 26.93 4.07 -4.90
C LEU A 218 26.13 2.77 -4.80
N ASP A 219 25.02 2.77 -4.05
CA ASP A 219 24.10 1.64 -3.99
C ASP A 219 23.51 1.37 -5.37
N LEU A 220 23.02 2.40 -6.09
CA LEU A 220 22.52 2.25 -7.45
C LEU A 220 23.59 1.78 -8.45
N TYR A 221 24.81 2.29 -8.35
CA TYR A 221 25.96 1.87 -9.17
C TYR A 221 26.29 0.39 -8.97
N ARG A 222 26.29 -0.08 -7.71
CA ARG A 222 26.51 -1.50 -7.37
C ARG A 222 25.35 -2.38 -7.82
N SER A 223 24.16 -1.78 -7.94
CA SER A 223 22.95 -2.50 -8.32
C SER A 223 22.81 -2.74 -9.82
N VAL A 224 23.55 -2.05 -10.70
CA VAL A 224 23.36 -2.19 -12.15
C VAL A 224 24.51 -2.91 -12.85
N ASP A 225 24.20 -3.62 -13.93
CA ASP A 225 25.17 -4.24 -14.82
C ASP A 225 25.98 -3.20 -15.60
N PHE A 226 27.11 -3.62 -16.16
CA PHE A 226 27.99 -2.74 -16.93
C PHE A 226 27.27 -2.16 -18.16
N GLY A 227 27.33 -0.84 -18.33
CA GLY A 227 26.66 -0.12 -19.41
C GLY A 227 26.48 1.37 -19.11
N ALA A 228 25.74 2.07 -19.98
CA ALA A 228 25.52 3.51 -19.88
C ALA A 228 24.91 3.95 -18.53
N THR A 229 23.97 3.18 -17.99
CA THR A 229 23.36 3.45 -16.67
C THR A 229 24.38 3.37 -15.54
N LYS A 230 25.30 2.40 -15.59
CA LYS A 230 26.37 2.25 -14.59
C LYS A 230 27.37 3.39 -14.67
N LEU A 231 27.78 3.78 -15.89
CA LEU A 231 28.62 4.95 -16.11
C LEU A 231 27.96 6.25 -15.62
N TYR A 232 26.65 6.39 -15.84
CA TYR A 232 25.89 7.52 -15.32
C TYR A 232 25.89 7.56 -13.79
N PHE A 233 25.65 6.44 -13.10
CA PHE A 233 25.73 6.41 -11.65
C PHE A 233 27.15 6.62 -11.12
N LEU A 234 28.17 6.09 -11.80
CA LEU A 234 29.56 6.37 -11.47
C LEU A 234 29.86 7.88 -11.57
N TYR A 235 29.43 8.52 -12.66
CA TYR A 235 29.52 9.97 -12.80
C TYR A 235 28.80 10.70 -11.66
N ARG A 236 27.61 10.25 -11.26
CA ARG A 236 26.87 10.83 -10.12
C ARG A 236 27.61 10.66 -8.79
N VAL A 237 28.23 9.50 -8.55
CA VAL A 237 29.09 9.24 -7.37
C VAL A 237 30.30 10.17 -7.38
N VAL A 238 31.03 10.24 -8.50
CA VAL A 238 32.19 11.13 -8.62
C VAL A 238 31.78 12.59 -8.41
N LYS A 239 30.67 13.02 -9.03
CA LYS A 239 30.12 14.36 -8.85
C LYS A 239 29.71 14.64 -7.42
N SER A 240 29.11 13.68 -6.70
CA SER A 240 28.71 13.86 -5.30
C SER A 240 29.92 13.91 -4.36
N LEU A 241 31.01 13.19 -4.67
CA LEU A 241 32.28 13.27 -3.97
C LEU A 241 32.98 14.62 -4.17
N ILE A 242 32.95 15.16 -5.41
CA ILE A 242 33.55 16.46 -5.75
C ILE A 242 32.76 17.62 -5.14
N LYS A 243 31.43 17.48 -5.03
CA LYS A 243 30.55 18.47 -4.37
C LYS A 243 30.71 18.35 -2.85
N TYR A 244 31.88 18.74 -2.35
CA TYR A 244 32.26 18.72 -0.94
C TYR A 244 31.13 19.29 -0.05
N ARG A 245 30.59 18.44 0.85
CA ARG A 245 29.86 18.78 2.09
C ARG A 245 28.92 20.01 2.04
N LYS A 246 27.96 20.07 1.13
CA LYS A 246 26.68 20.69 1.52
C LYS A 246 25.82 19.57 2.09
N ASN A 247 25.89 19.38 3.41
CA ASN A 247 24.85 18.64 4.13
C ASN A 247 23.55 19.39 3.83
N VAL A 248 22.78 18.90 2.87
CA VAL A 248 21.47 19.46 2.57
C VAL A 248 20.63 19.20 3.81
N ASN A 249 20.18 20.27 4.46
CA ASN A 249 19.21 20.10 5.51
C ASN A 249 17.93 19.59 4.86
N ILE A 250 17.43 18.45 5.32
CA ILE A 250 16.22 17.85 4.76
C ILE A 250 15.03 18.81 4.79
N PHE A 251 14.97 19.71 5.79
CA PHE A 251 13.94 20.76 5.90
C PHE A 251 14.04 21.86 4.82
N ASP A 252 15.16 21.98 4.11
CA ASP A 252 15.28 22.92 2.99
C ASP A 252 14.49 22.44 1.76
N VAL A 253 14.22 21.14 1.68
CA VAL A 253 13.57 20.48 0.54
C VAL A 253 12.21 19.89 0.92
N LEU A 254 12.17 19.22 2.07
CA LEU A 254 11.02 18.53 2.64
C LEU A 254 10.69 19.10 4.04
N PRO A 255 10.28 20.39 4.16
CA PRO A 255 9.73 20.92 5.40
C PRO A 255 8.32 20.38 5.64
N LEU A 256 8.22 19.07 5.91
CA LEU A 256 6.96 18.36 6.04
C LEU A 256 6.16 18.90 7.23
N LYS A 257 4.94 19.36 6.94
CA LYS A 257 3.88 19.63 7.91
C LYS A 257 3.15 18.34 8.29
N GLY A 258 3.07 17.39 7.37
CA GLY A 258 2.38 16.12 7.55
C GLY A 258 2.76 15.11 6.46
N ALA A 259 2.66 13.82 6.79
CA ALA A 259 2.86 12.73 5.85
C ALA A 259 1.79 11.67 6.08
N MET A 260 1.17 11.20 5.00
CA MET A 260 0.27 10.05 5.01
C MET A 260 1.06 8.83 4.53
N VAL A 261 1.06 7.78 5.33
CA VAL A 261 1.70 6.51 5.00
C VAL A 261 0.70 5.38 5.20
N GLY A 262 0.89 4.28 4.46
CA GLY A 262 0.07 3.10 4.59
C GLY A 262 0.91 1.85 4.38
N GLY A 263 0.49 0.74 5.00
CA GLY A 263 1.20 -0.53 4.99
C GLY A 263 1.53 -1.03 6.40
N ALA A 264 1.75 -2.33 6.52
CA ALA A 264 2.06 -3.00 7.78
C ALA A 264 3.40 -2.52 8.39
N ASP A 265 4.32 -2.00 7.57
CA ASP A 265 5.64 -1.49 7.98
C ASP A 265 5.61 -0.06 8.54
N THR A 266 4.46 0.63 8.53
CA THR A 266 4.31 2.04 8.96
C THR A 266 4.89 2.30 10.35
N LYS A 267 4.62 1.42 11.33
CA LYS A 267 5.07 1.60 12.72
C LYS A 267 6.60 1.62 12.84
N ILE A 268 7.29 0.84 12.01
CA ILE A 268 8.75 0.68 12.03
C ILE A 268 9.46 1.97 11.62
N TYR A 269 8.87 2.72 10.69
CA TYR A 269 9.44 3.98 10.22
C TYR A 269 9.10 5.19 11.11
N CYS A 270 8.30 5.02 12.17
CA CYS A 270 7.87 6.13 13.02
C CYS A 270 9.06 6.93 13.61
N GLU A 271 10.07 6.23 14.14
CA GLU A 271 11.29 6.88 14.67
C GLU A 271 12.04 7.64 13.58
N PHE A 272 12.13 7.08 12.37
CA PHE A 272 12.74 7.76 11.22
C PHE A 272 12.03 9.09 10.93
N PHE A 273 10.69 9.10 10.86
CA PHE A 273 9.94 10.33 10.61
C PHE A 273 10.09 11.37 11.72
N LYS A 274 10.03 10.95 12.99
CA LYS A 274 10.24 11.83 14.15
C LYS A 274 11.61 12.48 14.12
N ASN A 275 12.66 11.67 13.95
CA ASN A 275 14.05 12.13 14.01
C ASN A 275 14.46 12.94 12.77
N THR A 276 13.88 12.63 11.61
CA THR A 276 14.28 13.24 10.33
C THR A 276 13.44 14.47 9.98
N PHE A 277 12.12 14.39 10.17
CA PHE A 277 11.18 15.41 9.73
C PHE A 277 10.44 16.10 10.89
N GLY A 278 10.67 15.68 12.14
CA GLY A 278 10.00 16.28 13.30
C GLY A 278 8.50 16.02 13.35
N ILE A 279 7.99 15.02 12.62
CA ILE A 279 6.57 14.67 12.56
C ILE A 279 6.35 13.20 12.85
N ILE A 280 5.16 12.86 13.33
CA ILE A 280 4.66 11.49 13.35
C ILE A 280 3.78 11.32 12.10
N PRO A 281 4.03 10.36 11.21
CA PRO A 281 3.20 10.18 10.03
C PRO A 281 1.80 9.71 10.44
N LEU A 282 0.81 10.00 9.62
CA LEU A 282 -0.56 9.54 9.79
C LEU A 282 -0.78 8.27 8.96
N ASN A 283 -1.21 7.20 9.61
CA ASN A 283 -1.51 5.94 8.96
C ASN A 283 -2.85 6.04 8.21
N GLY A 284 -2.95 5.38 7.08
CA GLY A 284 -4.17 5.29 6.28
C GLY A 284 -4.25 3.95 5.57
N TYR A 285 -5.45 3.38 5.57
CA TYR A 285 -5.77 2.20 4.78
C TYR A 285 -6.73 2.60 3.67
N ALA A 286 -6.28 2.39 2.44
CA ALA A 286 -7.06 2.61 1.25
C ALA A 286 -6.97 1.41 0.30
N SER A 287 -8.08 1.09 -0.33
CA SER A 287 -8.18 0.05 -1.36
C SER A 287 -9.00 0.56 -2.52
N SER A 288 -8.81 -0.02 -3.71
CA SER A 288 -9.58 0.41 -4.88
C SER A 288 -11.07 0.13 -4.67
N GLU A 289 -11.37 -0.93 -3.93
CA GLU A 289 -12.71 -1.35 -3.57
C GLU A 289 -13.41 -0.38 -2.61
N ALA A 290 -12.68 0.18 -1.64
CA ALA A 290 -13.25 0.89 -0.50
C ALA A 290 -12.92 2.38 -0.40
N GLY A 291 -12.07 2.91 -1.27
CA GLY A 291 -11.55 4.27 -1.13
C GLY A 291 -10.66 4.37 0.10
N LEU A 292 -10.78 5.44 0.90
CA LEU A 292 -10.07 5.59 2.17
C LEU A 292 -10.93 5.02 3.32
N ALA A 293 -10.82 3.71 3.51
CA ALA A 293 -11.67 2.93 4.40
C ALA A 293 -11.32 3.09 5.88
N MET A 294 -10.06 3.25 6.24
CA MET A 294 -9.66 3.54 7.61
C MET A 294 -8.57 4.59 7.64
N LEU A 295 -8.55 5.41 8.68
CA LEU A 295 -7.58 6.49 8.83
C LEU A 295 -7.13 6.64 10.27
N GLY A 296 -5.89 7.07 10.44
CA GLY A 296 -5.39 7.57 11.71
C GLY A 296 -6.03 8.90 12.07
N THR A 297 -5.90 9.27 13.33
CA THR A 297 -6.35 10.55 13.88
C THR A 297 -5.22 11.24 14.65
N PRO A 298 -5.35 12.51 15.06
CA PRO A 298 -4.36 13.16 15.90
C PRO A 298 -3.98 12.35 17.16
N ASP A 299 -4.96 11.67 17.76
CA ASP A 299 -4.73 10.80 18.94
C ASP A 299 -4.19 9.41 18.54
N GLU A 300 -4.67 8.86 17.42
CA GLU A 300 -4.30 7.53 16.92
C GLU A 300 -3.54 7.62 15.60
N ARG A 301 -2.36 8.26 15.60
CA ARG A 301 -1.67 8.56 14.34
C ARG A 301 -1.18 7.33 13.59
N LEU A 302 -0.71 6.31 14.31
CA LEU A 302 -0.09 5.11 13.74
C LEU A 302 -1.07 3.93 13.61
N ASN A 303 -2.26 4.06 14.17
CA ASN A 303 -3.31 3.06 14.10
C ASN A 303 -4.42 3.54 13.17
N LEU A 304 -5.42 2.70 12.97
CA LEU A 304 -6.49 2.89 12.01
C LEU A 304 -7.83 2.89 12.72
N ILE A 305 -8.65 3.89 12.42
CA ILE A 305 -10.04 3.97 12.86
C ILE A 305 -10.94 3.82 11.62
N PRO A 306 -11.99 2.97 11.67
CA PRO A 306 -12.92 2.79 10.57
C PRO A 306 -13.61 4.09 10.13
N ASN A 307 -13.60 4.35 8.82
CA ASN A 307 -14.30 5.48 8.23
C ASN A 307 -15.78 5.15 8.01
N LEU A 308 -16.58 5.23 9.08
CA LEU A 308 -18.01 4.92 9.06
C LEU A 308 -18.84 5.89 8.21
N ARG A 309 -18.24 7.00 7.76
CA ARG A 309 -18.87 7.91 6.81
C ARG A 309 -18.97 7.26 5.44
N SER A 310 -17.96 6.50 5.02
CA SER A 310 -17.80 6.05 3.63
C SER A 310 -18.05 4.55 3.45
N THR A 311 -17.91 3.76 4.51
CA THR A 311 -17.96 2.29 4.42
C THR A 311 -18.65 1.70 5.64
N TYR A 312 -19.50 0.69 5.41
CA TYR A 312 -19.98 -0.22 6.44
C TYR A 312 -19.03 -1.42 6.56
N PHE A 313 -18.69 -1.78 7.79
CA PHE A 313 -17.68 -2.79 8.10
C PHE A 313 -18.30 -3.98 8.84
N GLU A 314 -17.89 -5.15 8.41
CA GLU A 314 -17.98 -6.41 9.12
C GLU A 314 -16.59 -7.05 9.15
N PHE A 315 -16.42 -8.08 9.95
CA PHE A 315 -15.13 -8.71 10.18
C PHE A 315 -15.30 -10.22 10.20
N ILE A 316 -14.41 -10.95 9.55
CA ILE A 316 -14.34 -12.41 9.66
C ILE A 316 -13.26 -12.74 10.67
N ASP A 317 -13.62 -13.46 11.73
CA ASP A 317 -12.69 -13.91 12.74
C ASP A 317 -11.86 -15.12 12.28
N GLU A 318 -10.99 -15.62 13.14
CA GLU A 318 -10.12 -16.76 12.82
C GLU A 318 -10.86 -18.08 12.60
N LYS A 319 -12.09 -18.20 13.12
CA LYS A 319 -12.97 -19.37 12.94
C LYS A 319 -13.78 -19.28 11.64
N GLY A 320 -13.72 -18.14 10.95
CA GLY A 320 -14.51 -17.88 9.77
C GLY A 320 -15.90 -17.31 10.07
N GLU A 321 -16.17 -16.93 11.32
CA GLU A 321 -17.44 -16.33 11.73
C GLU A 321 -17.44 -14.83 11.40
N VAL A 322 -18.54 -14.34 10.82
CA VAL A 322 -18.70 -12.91 10.56
C VAL A 322 -19.24 -12.23 11.80
N VAL A 323 -18.54 -11.19 12.26
CA VAL A 323 -18.90 -10.37 13.42
C VAL A 323 -19.02 -8.90 13.01
N ALA A 324 -19.87 -8.16 13.71
CA ALA A 324 -20.03 -6.73 13.54
C ALA A 324 -18.83 -5.94 14.09
N LEU A 325 -18.75 -4.66 13.74
CA LEU A 325 -17.65 -3.79 14.18
C LEU A 325 -17.56 -3.67 15.71
N ASP A 326 -18.68 -3.64 16.42
CA ASP A 326 -18.76 -3.52 17.88
C ASP A 326 -18.61 -4.85 18.62
N GLU A 327 -18.55 -5.97 17.88
CA GLU A 327 -18.36 -7.32 18.43
C GLU A 327 -16.89 -7.77 18.41
N VAL A 328 -16.02 -7.03 17.73
CA VAL A 328 -14.59 -7.34 17.68
C VAL A 328 -13.96 -7.25 19.06
N LYS A 329 -13.00 -8.14 19.33
CA LYS A 329 -12.34 -8.24 20.64
C LYS A 329 -10.93 -7.71 20.55
N LYS A 330 -10.48 -7.07 21.63
CA LYS A 330 -9.07 -6.66 21.79
C LYS A 330 -8.15 -7.84 21.52
N ASP A 331 -7.04 -7.57 20.83
CA ASP A 331 -6.01 -8.50 20.41
C ASP A 331 -6.43 -9.53 19.35
N GLY A 332 -7.72 -9.58 18.98
CA GLY A 332 -8.22 -10.39 17.87
C GLY A 332 -7.75 -9.89 16.51
N VAL A 333 -7.49 -10.82 15.59
CA VAL A 333 -7.13 -10.58 14.20
C VAL A 333 -8.30 -10.95 13.30
N TYR A 334 -8.65 -10.05 12.39
CA TYR A 334 -9.85 -10.18 11.57
C TYR A 334 -9.57 -9.83 10.10
N GLU A 335 -10.22 -10.54 9.19
CA GLU A 335 -10.31 -10.14 7.78
C GLU A 335 -11.45 -9.12 7.60
N ALA A 336 -11.16 -7.97 6.98
CA ALA A 336 -12.20 -6.95 6.79
C ALA A 336 -13.17 -7.34 5.65
N VAL A 337 -14.46 -7.22 5.95
CA VAL A 337 -15.57 -7.31 4.99
C VAL A 337 -16.17 -5.92 4.85
N ILE A 338 -16.23 -5.42 3.61
CA ILE A 338 -16.53 -4.02 3.33
C ILE A 338 -17.77 -3.87 2.45
N THR A 339 -18.61 -2.92 2.82
CA THR A 339 -19.71 -2.41 1.98
C THR A 339 -19.51 -0.90 1.78
N PRO A 340 -18.78 -0.50 0.72
CA PRO A 340 -18.46 0.90 0.47
C PRO A 340 -19.62 1.66 -0.15
N PHE A 341 -20.03 2.77 0.48
CA PHE A 341 -21.17 3.55 0.02
C PHE A 341 -20.89 4.23 -1.32
N GLY A 342 -21.85 4.10 -2.24
CA GLY A 342 -21.75 4.60 -3.61
C GLY A 342 -21.13 3.59 -4.59
N SER A 343 -20.71 2.42 -4.12
CA SER A 343 -20.21 1.31 -4.94
C SER A 343 -21.32 0.31 -5.30
N GLY A 344 -21.05 -0.60 -6.24
CA GLY A 344 -21.87 -1.81 -6.44
C GLY A 344 -21.49 -2.95 -5.48
N LEU A 345 -20.35 -2.85 -4.79
CA LEU A 345 -19.84 -3.87 -3.90
C LEU A 345 -20.62 -3.93 -2.58
N VAL A 346 -20.97 -5.14 -2.13
CA VAL A 346 -21.61 -5.40 -0.83
C VAL A 346 -20.97 -6.60 -0.15
N ARG A 347 -20.78 -6.55 1.17
CA ARG A 347 -20.11 -7.59 1.97
C ARG A 347 -18.88 -8.18 1.27
N TYR A 348 -18.07 -7.31 0.67
CA TYR A 348 -16.95 -7.73 -0.15
C TYR A 348 -15.77 -8.09 0.74
N LYS A 349 -15.26 -9.32 0.58
CA LYS A 349 -14.07 -9.81 1.29
C LYS A 349 -12.84 -9.08 0.76
N SER A 350 -12.25 -8.21 1.59
CA SER A 350 -11.06 -7.46 1.19
C SER A 350 -9.81 -8.35 1.06
N GLY A 351 -9.74 -9.43 1.84
CA GLY A 351 -8.53 -10.23 2.04
C GLY A 351 -7.44 -9.52 2.86
N ASP A 352 -7.72 -8.33 3.39
CA ASP A 352 -6.81 -7.55 4.24
C ASP A 352 -7.08 -7.84 5.73
N LEU A 353 -6.02 -8.03 6.51
CA LEU A 353 -6.07 -8.43 7.92
C LEU A 353 -5.77 -7.27 8.86
N PHE A 354 -6.56 -7.17 9.92
CA PHE A 354 -6.46 -6.12 10.93
C PHE A 354 -6.50 -6.70 12.34
N LYS A 355 -5.57 -6.28 13.19
CA LYS A 355 -5.56 -6.60 14.62
C LYS A 355 -6.21 -5.48 15.42
N VAL A 356 -7.10 -5.81 16.35
CA VAL A 356 -7.66 -4.83 17.28
C VAL A 356 -6.62 -4.52 18.36
N VAL A 357 -6.03 -3.32 18.30
CA VAL A 357 -5.01 -2.88 19.26
C VAL A 357 -5.65 -2.43 20.57
N LYS A 358 -6.78 -1.75 20.47
CA LYS A 358 -7.57 -1.33 21.63
C LYS A 358 -9.02 -1.05 21.24
N ILE A 359 -9.87 -1.01 22.26
CA ILE A 359 -11.24 -0.51 22.16
C ILE A 359 -11.27 0.77 23.00
N ARG A 360 -11.75 1.88 22.42
CA ARG A 360 -11.90 3.16 23.12
C ARG A 360 -13.07 3.11 24.10
N ASP A 361 -13.13 4.08 25.00
CA ASP A 361 -14.21 4.19 25.99
C ASP A 361 -15.60 4.38 25.35
N ASP A 362 -15.66 4.90 24.13
CA ASP A 362 -16.88 5.03 23.31
C ASP A 362 -17.24 3.76 22.52
N GLY A 363 -16.51 2.66 22.74
CA GLY A 363 -16.69 1.38 22.05
C GLY A 363 -16.02 1.31 20.67
N MET A 364 -15.42 2.39 20.16
CA MET A 364 -14.77 2.38 18.84
C MET A 364 -13.50 1.53 18.85
N PRO A 365 -13.40 0.47 18.04
CA PRO A 365 -12.18 -0.30 17.92
C PRO A 365 -11.11 0.46 17.13
N VAL A 366 -9.86 0.28 17.53
CA VAL A 366 -8.66 0.85 16.91
C VAL A 366 -7.80 -0.29 16.40
N PHE A 367 -7.48 -0.24 15.11
CA PHE A 367 -6.85 -1.35 14.40
C PHE A 367 -5.37 -1.08 14.04
N SER A 368 -4.57 -2.14 13.94
CA SER A 368 -3.33 -2.15 13.16
C SER A 368 -3.50 -2.99 11.91
N CYS A 369 -2.88 -2.57 10.81
CA CYS A 369 -2.82 -3.36 9.58
C CYS A 369 -1.75 -4.44 9.73
N GLU A 370 -2.15 -5.71 9.60
CA GLU A 370 -1.24 -6.86 9.69
C GLU A 370 -0.72 -7.28 8.30
N GLY A 371 -1.40 -6.85 7.24
CA GLY A 371 -1.10 -7.22 5.86
C GLY A 371 -2.28 -7.91 5.21
N ARG A 372 -2.02 -8.93 4.38
CA ARG A 372 -3.06 -9.70 3.68
C ARG A 372 -3.09 -11.13 4.13
N LYS A 373 -4.27 -11.74 4.07
CA LYS A 373 -4.47 -13.18 4.35
C LYS A 373 -3.60 -14.08 3.48
N VAL A 374 -3.49 -13.76 2.18
CA VAL A 374 -2.61 -14.47 1.23
C VAL A 374 -1.11 -14.26 1.49
N HIS A 375 -0.77 -13.30 2.36
CA HIS A 375 0.58 -13.00 2.82
C HIS A 375 0.77 -13.38 4.29
N VAL A 376 -0.06 -14.28 4.82
CA VAL A 376 0.21 -14.94 6.09
C VAL A 376 0.97 -16.22 5.78
N ILE A 377 2.15 -16.36 6.35
CA ILE A 377 2.83 -17.66 6.34
C ILE A 377 2.24 -18.47 7.48
N ASP A 378 1.52 -19.53 7.11
CA ASP A 378 1.04 -20.55 8.03
C ASP A 378 1.94 -21.78 7.92
N VAL A 379 2.55 -22.17 9.05
CA VAL A 379 3.41 -23.34 9.17
C VAL A 379 2.67 -24.41 9.97
N TYR A 380 2.10 -25.39 9.24
CA TYR A 380 1.32 -26.51 9.76
C TYR A 380 0.18 -26.15 10.76
N GLY A 381 -0.33 -24.93 10.72
CA GLY A 381 -1.33 -24.43 11.67
C GLY A 381 -0.80 -24.20 13.10
N TYR A 382 0.52 -24.27 13.32
CA TYR A 382 1.11 -24.04 14.65
C TYR A 382 1.37 -22.58 14.95
N PHE A 383 1.75 -21.81 13.94
CA PHE A 383 1.96 -20.38 14.09
C PHE A 383 1.74 -19.66 12.76
N ARG A 384 1.34 -18.40 12.85
CA ARG A 384 1.13 -17.52 11.70
C ARG A 384 2.10 -16.35 11.74
N LEU A 385 2.74 -16.07 10.59
CA LEU A 385 3.59 -14.91 10.43
C LEU A 385 2.99 -13.94 9.42
N THR A 386 2.72 -12.72 9.88
CA THR A 386 2.27 -11.61 9.05
C THR A 386 3.47 -10.76 8.60
N GLU A 387 3.30 -9.91 7.58
CA GLU A 387 4.37 -8.98 7.17
C GLU A 387 4.78 -8.07 8.32
N GLY A 388 3.81 -7.58 9.10
CA GLY A 388 4.05 -6.74 10.27
C GLY A 388 4.89 -7.44 11.34
N LEU A 389 4.53 -8.67 11.70
CA LEU A 389 5.24 -9.46 12.72
C LEU A 389 6.67 -9.78 12.31
N ILE A 390 6.89 -10.19 11.05
CA ILE A 390 8.25 -10.46 10.54
C ILE A 390 9.07 -9.17 10.53
N ALA A 391 8.49 -8.06 10.10
CA ALA A 391 9.18 -6.79 10.06
C ALA A 391 9.55 -6.29 11.48
N GLU A 392 8.70 -6.54 12.48
CA GLU A 392 9.01 -6.31 13.90
C GLU A 392 10.14 -7.22 14.39
N ALA A 393 10.10 -8.52 14.07
CA ALA A 393 11.15 -9.46 14.44
C ALA A 393 12.51 -9.07 13.86
N LEU A 394 12.55 -8.69 12.58
CA LEU A 394 13.77 -8.18 11.93
C LEU A 394 14.27 -6.89 12.62
N ALA A 395 13.36 -6.01 13.03
CA ALA A 395 13.73 -4.81 13.75
C ALA A 395 14.33 -5.12 15.15
N GLN A 396 13.81 -6.11 15.86
CA GLN A 396 14.37 -6.57 17.13
C GLN A 396 15.72 -7.29 16.95
N ALA A 397 15.90 -8.01 15.83
CA ALA A 397 17.13 -8.70 15.46
C ALA A 397 18.31 -7.76 15.08
N GLY A 398 18.16 -6.43 15.23
CA GLY A 398 19.14 -5.46 14.77
C GLY A 398 19.20 -5.29 13.24
N LEU A 399 18.32 -5.97 12.51
CA LEU A 399 18.18 -5.91 11.05
C LEU A 399 17.20 -4.80 10.64
N ARG A 400 17.27 -3.64 11.33
CA ARG A 400 16.36 -2.50 11.17
C ARG A 400 16.55 -1.77 9.84
N ASN A 401 15.49 -1.09 9.39
CA ASN A 401 15.52 -0.07 8.34
C ASN A 401 15.97 -0.53 6.95
N SER A 402 15.90 -1.83 6.65
CA SER A 402 16.07 -2.34 5.30
C SER A 402 14.75 -2.82 4.74
N ASP A 403 14.35 -2.29 3.58
CA ASP A 403 13.26 -2.83 2.78
C ASP A 403 13.77 -3.88 1.76
N LYS A 404 15.00 -4.37 1.90
CA LYS A 404 15.64 -5.33 0.99
C LYS A 404 15.66 -6.74 1.56
N TRP A 405 14.48 -7.18 1.93
CA TRP A 405 14.22 -8.55 2.33
C TRP A 405 12.90 -9.02 1.75
N ALA A 406 12.81 -10.32 1.54
CA ALA A 406 11.58 -11.03 1.25
C ALA A 406 11.70 -12.43 1.87
N VAL A 407 10.58 -13.04 2.19
CA VAL A 407 10.53 -14.40 2.75
C VAL A 407 9.50 -15.21 1.98
N ILE A 408 9.81 -16.48 1.76
CA ILE A 408 8.90 -17.47 1.19
C ILE A 408 8.85 -18.69 2.10
N LYS A 409 7.69 -19.32 2.23
CA LYS A 409 7.60 -20.67 2.80
C LYS A 409 8.01 -21.68 1.73
N GLN A 410 9.03 -22.48 1.99
CA GLN A 410 9.41 -23.60 1.11
C GLN A 410 9.10 -24.92 1.80
N SER A 411 8.66 -25.92 1.04
CA SER A 411 8.33 -27.26 1.55
C SER A 411 9.43 -28.30 1.35
N THR A 412 10.56 -27.92 0.75
CA THR A 412 11.68 -28.83 0.43
C THR A 412 13.03 -28.22 0.80
N PRO A 413 13.94 -28.94 1.49
CA PRO A 413 13.84 -30.37 1.87
C PRO A 413 12.85 -30.65 3.02
N GLU A 414 12.64 -29.71 3.94
CA GLU A 414 11.59 -29.70 4.97
C GLU A 414 10.90 -28.32 4.96
N GLU A 415 9.71 -28.18 5.57
CA GLU A 415 9.04 -26.87 5.64
C GLU A 415 9.87 -25.86 6.43
N HIS A 416 10.26 -24.76 5.77
CA HIS A 416 11.04 -23.69 6.39
C HIS A 416 10.73 -22.33 5.77
N LEU A 417 11.10 -21.29 6.49
CA LEU A 417 11.10 -19.90 6.06
C LEU A 417 12.42 -19.59 5.39
N HIS A 418 12.37 -19.25 4.11
CA HIS A 418 13.55 -18.87 3.35
C HIS A 418 13.57 -17.34 3.15
N PHE A 419 14.43 -16.68 3.92
CA PHE A 419 14.67 -15.25 3.86
C PHE A 419 15.71 -14.93 2.79
N LEU A 420 15.29 -14.18 1.77
CA LEU A 420 16.19 -13.54 0.82
C LEU A 420 16.50 -12.14 1.33
N MET A 421 17.77 -11.80 1.53
CA MET A 421 18.17 -10.49 2.07
C MET A 421 19.35 -9.91 1.30
N GLU A 422 19.40 -8.61 1.06
CA GLU A 422 20.68 -7.98 0.70
C GLU A 422 21.56 -7.90 1.96
N LYS A 423 22.84 -8.24 1.82
CA LYS A 423 23.79 -8.13 2.92
C LYS A 423 24.10 -6.65 3.24
N GLU A 424 23.33 -6.08 4.17
CA GLU A 424 23.57 -4.73 4.70
C GLU A 424 24.30 -4.72 6.05
N TRP A 425 24.47 -5.91 6.66
CA TRP A 425 25.11 -6.11 7.96
C TRP A 425 26.25 -7.12 7.87
N ASP A 426 27.15 -7.09 8.86
CA ASP A 426 28.35 -7.94 8.90
C ASP A 426 28.09 -9.35 9.43
N TYR A 427 26.83 -9.73 9.68
CA TYR A 427 26.47 -11.09 10.09
C TYR A 427 26.67 -12.09 8.95
N SER A 428 27.10 -13.31 9.29
CA SER A 428 26.96 -14.49 8.43
C SER A 428 25.48 -14.88 8.32
N GLU A 429 25.14 -15.69 7.31
CA GLU A 429 23.76 -16.20 7.14
C GLU A 429 23.31 -16.97 8.38
N ALA A 430 24.16 -17.84 8.92
CA ALA A 430 23.87 -18.62 10.13
C ALA A 430 23.68 -17.75 11.39
N GLU A 431 24.37 -16.61 11.49
CA GLU A 431 24.14 -15.65 12.58
C GLU A 431 22.83 -14.90 12.40
N ALA A 432 22.50 -14.48 11.17
CA ALA A 432 21.22 -13.87 10.87
C ALA A 432 20.06 -14.83 11.15
N GLU A 433 20.15 -16.10 10.76
CA GLU A 433 19.16 -17.14 11.08
C GLU A 433 18.89 -17.20 12.58
N LYS A 434 19.95 -17.25 13.41
CA LYS A 434 19.82 -17.27 14.87
C LYS A 434 19.17 -16.01 15.43
N GLN A 435 19.54 -14.84 14.92
CA GLN A 435 18.97 -13.58 15.41
C GLN A 435 17.50 -13.43 15.04
N ILE A 436 17.12 -13.78 13.81
CA ILE A 436 15.72 -13.79 13.36
C ILE A 436 14.93 -14.78 14.19
N PHE A 437 15.46 -15.99 14.40
CA PHE A 437 14.80 -17.03 15.20
C PHE A 437 14.53 -16.58 16.63
N ASN A 438 15.55 -16.04 17.31
CA ASN A 438 15.41 -15.54 18.68
C ASN A 438 14.44 -14.36 18.77
N SER A 439 14.44 -13.49 17.75
CA SER A 439 13.52 -12.35 17.71
C SER A 439 12.08 -12.79 17.47
N LEU A 440 11.86 -13.80 16.61
CA LEU A 440 10.53 -14.38 16.39
C LEU A 440 9.97 -15.04 17.66
N ILE A 441 10.80 -15.69 18.46
CA ILE A 441 10.39 -16.21 19.79
C ILE A 441 9.88 -15.07 20.69
N ASN A 442 10.49 -13.90 20.62
CA ASN A 442 10.11 -12.77 21.47
C ASN A 442 8.84 -12.07 21.00
N VAL A 443 8.57 -12.03 19.69
CA VAL A 443 7.42 -11.29 19.13
C VAL A 443 6.19 -12.15 18.87
N SER A 444 6.33 -13.48 18.81
CA SER A 444 5.26 -14.42 18.53
C SER A 444 5.22 -15.53 19.58
N GLU A 445 4.20 -15.50 20.42
CA GLU A 445 3.94 -16.55 21.42
C GLU A 445 3.69 -17.90 20.75
N GLU A 446 2.93 -17.93 19.65
CA GLU A 446 2.69 -19.14 18.86
C GLU A 446 3.99 -19.76 18.33
N PHE A 447 4.89 -18.93 17.79
CA PHE A 447 6.20 -19.40 17.33
C PHE A 447 7.05 -19.91 18.50
N ALA A 448 7.06 -19.21 19.63
CA ALA A 448 7.78 -19.62 20.83
C ALA A 448 7.29 -20.97 21.36
N ASP A 449 5.96 -21.17 21.37
CA ASP A 449 5.33 -22.42 21.78
C ASP A 449 5.67 -23.57 20.83
N TYR A 450 5.58 -23.33 19.53
CA TYR A 450 6.00 -24.30 18.51
C TYR A 450 7.47 -24.72 18.70
N VAL A 451 8.38 -23.75 18.85
CA VAL A 451 9.81 -24.02 19.09
C VAL A 451 10.01 -24.85 20.37
N ARG A 452 9.30 -24.51 21.45
CA ARG A 452 9.39 -25.20 22.74
C ARG A 452 8.87 -26.64 22.66
N ILE A 453 7.71 -26.85 22.03
CA ILE A 453 7.07 -28.16 21.89
C ILE A 453 7.93 -29.10 21.04
N PHE A 454 8.39 -28.63 19.89
CA PHE A 454 9.11 -29.46 18.91
C PHE A 454 10.63 -29.38 19.04
N ARG A 455 11.15 -28.60 20.01
CA ARG A 455 12.59 -28.40 20.27
C ARG A 455 13.36 -28.00 19.01
N ILE A 456 12.76 -27.10 18.24
CA ILE A 456 13.26 -26.66 16.94
C ILE A 456 14.53 -25.85 17.12
N LYS A 457 15.54 -26.13 16.28
CA LYS A 457 16.75 -25.31 16.17
C LYS A 457 16.58 -24.25 15.06
N PRO A 458 17.26 -23.10 15.16
CA PRO A 458 17.15 -22.01 14.19
C PRO A 458 17.23 -22.45 12.72
N SER A 459 18.28 -23.20 12.37
CA SER A 459 18.55 -23.63 10.99
C SER A 459 17.61 -24.70 10.44
N GLN A 460 16.70 -25.24 11.26
CA GLN A 460 15.69 -26.20 10.79
C GLN A 460 14.47 -25.49 10.19
N ILE A 461 14.18 -24.27 10.64
CA ILE A 461 12.98 -23.53 10.22
C ILE A 461 13.28 -22.18 9.59
N ILE A 462 14.47 -21.63 9.80
CA ILE A 462 14.90 -20.37 9.18
C ILE A 462 16.13 -20.64 8.35
N LYS A 463 16.05 -20.26 7.09
CA LYS A 463 17.16 -20.19 6.17
C LYS A 463 17.34 -18.77 5.71
N VAL A 464 18.57 -18.24 5.80
CA VAL A 464 18.91 -16.92 5.24
C VAL A 464 19.81 -17.11 4.03
N GLU A 465 19.45 -16.50 2.91
CA GLU A 465 20.27 -16.41 1.70
C GLU A 465 20.55 -14.94 1.39
N TYR A 466 21.83 -14.57 1.47
CA TYR A 466 22.27 -13.23 1.12
C TYR A 466 22.40 -13.07 -0.40
N LEU A 467 21.57 -12.19 -0.94
CA LEU A 467 21.61 -11.78 -2.32
C LEU A 467 22.74 -10.78 -2.58
N ARG A 468 23.19 -10.74 -3.83
CA ARG A 468 24.11 -9.71 -4.32
C ARG A 468 23.48 -8.33 -4.09
N LYS A 469 24.27 -7.41 -3.53
CA LYS A 469 23.85 -6.02 -3.29
C LYS A 469 23.16 -5.45 -4.54
N GLY A 470 21.99 -4.86 -4.33
CA GLY A 470 21.14 -4.33 -5.40
C GLY A 470 20.17 -5.31 -6.07
N ALA A 471 20.03 -6.55 -5.59
CA ALA A 471 19.07 -7.51 -6.14
C ALA A 471 17.62 -6.97 -6.13
N PHE A 472 17.17 -6.36 -5.02
CA PHE A 472 15.82 -5.78 -4.95
C PHE A 472 15.69 -4.56 -5.88
N THR A 473 16.78 -3.83 -6.09
CA THR A 473 16.82 -2.74 -7.06
C THR A 473 16.71 -3.25 -8.49
N ARG A 474 17.44 -4.32 -8.86
CA ARG A 474 17.34 -4.93 -10.20
C ARG A 474 15.98 -5.54 -10.45
N TYR A 475 15.39 -6.19 -9.44
CA TYR A 475 14.00 -6.63 -9.47
C TYR A 475 13.07 -5.47 -9.83
N LEU A 476 13.14 -4.36 -9.09
CA LEU A 476 12.32 -3.18 -9.34
C LEU A 476 12.55 -2.59 -10.74
N MET A 477 13.80 -2.56 -11.23
CA MET A 477 14.11 -2.08 -12.57
C MET A 477 13.52 -2.98 -13.66
N ARG A 478 13.54 -4.30 -13.47
CA ARG A 478 12.98 -5.28 -14.41
C ARG A 478 11.45 -5.25 -14.38
N ALA A 479 10.84 -5.19 -13.20
CA ALA A 479 9.41 -4.99 -13.02
C ALA A 479 8.92 -3.71 -13.73
N ALA A 480 9.67 -2.60 -13.58
CA ALA A 480 9.36 -1.34 -14.27
C ALA A 480 9.51 -1.45 -15.80
N LYS A 481 10.52 -2.18 -16.30
CA LYS A 481 10.70 -2.41 -17.75
C LYS A 481 9.55 -3.25 -18.34
N LEU A 482 8.99 -4.16 -17.56
CA LEU A 482 7.83 -4.97 -17.94
C LEU A 482 6.50 -4.18 -17.85
N GLY A 483 6.54 -2.90 -17.48
CA GLY A 483 5.36 -2.05 -17.38
C GLY A 483 4.43 -2.43 -16.23
N LEU A 484 4.93 -3.13 -15.22
CA LEU A 484 4.11 -3.50 -14.06
C LEU A 484 3.63 -2.24 -13.31
N PRO A 485 2.37 -2.20 -12.85
CA PRO A 485 1.83 -1.16 -11.99
C PRO A 485 2.73 -0.81 -10.80
N LEU A 486 2.68 0.43 -10.34
CA LEU A 486 3.53 0.96 -9.26
C LEU A 486 3.50 0.14 -7.95
N GLY A 487 2.34 -0.41 -7.60
CA GLY A 487 2.19 -1.29 -6.43
C GLY A 487 2.76 -2.70 -6.60
N GLN A 488 3.10 -3.11 -7.83
CA GLN A 488 3.79 -4.37 -8.17
C GLN A 488 5.29 -4.18 -8.42
N LEU A 489 5.82 -2.95 -8.33
CA LEU A 489 7.24 -2.69 -8.56
C LEU A 489 8.13 -3.11 -7.38
N LYS A 490 7.57 -3.14 -6.16
CA LYS A 490 8.26 -3.63 -4.97
C LYS A 490 8.06 -5.14 -4.89
N ALA A 491 9.13 -5.89 -4.61
CA ALA A 491 9.00 -7.30 -4.31
C ALA A 491 8.10 -7.47 -3.06
N PRO A 492 7.12 -8.40 -3.07
CA PRO A 492 6.32 -8.69 -1.90
C PRO A 492 7.22 -9.16 -0.76
N LYS A 493 6.92 -8.72 0.46
CA LYS A 493 7.68 -9.09 1.65
C LYS A 493 7.51 -10.55 2.02
N ILE A 494 6.27 -11.02 1.93
CA ILE A 494 5.95 -12.43 1.99
C ILE A 494 5.58 -12.84 0.57
N ILE A 495 6.44 -13.64 -0.05
CA ILE A 495 6.24 -14.15 -1.41
C ILE A 495 5.22 -15.30 -1.31
N PRO A 496 4.06 -15.19 -1.97
CA PRO A 496 3.10 -16.29 -2.04
C PRO A 496 3.71 -17.52 -2.70
N MET A 497 3.34 -18.73 -2.25
CA MET A 497 3.88 -19.98 -2.81
C MET A 497 3.56 -20.17 -4.30
N ASP A 498 2.40 -19.67 -4.75
CA ASP A 498 1.99 -19.64 -6.16
C ASP A 498 2.75 -18.59 -7.00
N ARG A 499 3.60 -17.77 -6.36
CA ARG A 499 4.46 -16.75 -6.98
C ARG A 499 5.95 -17.03 -6.78
N ALA A 500 6.34 -18.31 -6.80
CA ALA A 500 7.75 -18.71 -6.76
C ALA A 500 8.60 -18.10 -7.89
N ASP A 501 7.98 -17.62 -8.97
CA ASP A 501 8.65 -16.82 -10.02
C ASP A 501 9.36 -15.58 -9.47
N ILE A 502 8.79 -14.93 -8.45
CA ILE A 502 9.39 -13.76 -7.79
C ILE A 502 10.64 -14.16 -7.00
N PHE A 503 10.59 -15.30 -6.31
CA PHE A 503 11.70 -15.83 -5.53
C PHE A 503 12.89 -16.16 -6.44
N GLU A 504 12.67 -16.90 -7.54
CA GLU A 504 13.71 -17.21 -8.53
C GLU A 504 14.21 -15.94 -9.23
N LEU A 505 13.34 -14.97 -9.48
CA LEU A 505 13.74 -13.71 -10.07
C LEU A 505 14.70 -12.93 -9.15
N LEU A 506 14.39 -12.81 -7.86
CA LEU A 506 15.26 -12.13 -6.88
C LEU A 506 16.66 -12.77 -6.78
N ARG A 507 16.74 -14.10 -6.90
CA ARG A 507 18.00 -14.85 -6.85
C ARG A 507 18.81 -14.75 -8.13
N SER A 508 18.14 -14.65 -9.27
CA SER A 508 18.79 -14.60 -10.58
C SER A 508 19.27 -13.20 -10.99
N VAL A 509 18.77 -12.13 -10.35
CA VAL A 509 19.15 -10.76 -10.72
C VAL A 509 20.47 -10.31 -10.14
#